data_AF-A0A2S8RFU5-F1
#
_entry.id   AF-A0A2S8RFU5-F1
#
_cell.length_a   1.000
_cell.length_b   1.000
_cell.length_c   1.000
_cell.angle_alpha   90.00
_cell.angle_beta   90.00
_cell.angle_gamma   90.00
#
_symmetry.space_group_name_H-M   'P 1'
#
loop_
_entity.id
_entity.type
_entity.pdbx_description
1 polymer ?
#
loop_
_entity_poly.entity_id
_entity_poly.type
_entity_poly.pdbx_seq_one_letter_code
_entity_poly.pdbx_strand_id
1 'polypeptide(L)'
;MKILKAVLFLIITSHAHGAESFIYGGPTGGTDIQNAFLPPAAGFYGALIAGMATGDRYYGDNGRIEHGVTINSNAGVAAVGLLYVYPFRIMGGSVGSSLMQDYLYGGIRANGVAQTFSGVGDMYSDILVWSKHIDDAGAGPTGVTIKVAYSMIFPTGKYNESALHSPGSNTFFYIPNVAITYLGRKDFLGDGLELDGHLFFNIPSENHADGYQSGTVADVDYAVSERFGRWQLGLAGYYAWQLGGDSENGQFVPPNGRHFSSAALGPVIAYDIPSLRANVKFKALLPVYTRNGLKTTTAYFVLSKAFK
;
A
#
# COMPACT_ATOMS: atom_id res chain seq x y z
N MET A 1 -17.44 47.59 -37.17
CA MET A 1 -16.62 48.00 -36.01
C MET A 1 -17.08 47.18 -34.80
N LYS A 2 -16.13 46.52 -34.11
CA LYS A 2 -16.29 45.55 -32.99
C LYS A 2 -16.30 44.05 -33.35
N ILE A 3 -15.06 43.56 -33.50
CA ILE A 3 -14.43 42.38 -32.87
C ILE A 3 -14.95 40.98 -33.23
N LEU A 4 -14.22 40.43 -34.20
CA LEU A 4 -13.84 39.05 -34.48
C LEU A 4 -13.64 38.19 -33.22
N LYS A 5 -14.39 37.07 -33.10
CA LYS A 5 -14.11 35.99 -32.15
C LYS A 5 -13.10 35.03 -32.79
N ALA A 6 -11.83 35.13 -32.39
CA ALA A 6 -10.80 34.10 -32.60
C ALA A 6 -11.26 32.79 -31.95
N VAL A 7 -11.30 31.65 -32.62
CA VAL A 7 -10.21 30.84 -33.22
C VAL A 7 -9.27 30.27 -32.15
N LEU A 8 -9.18 28.94 -32.20
CA LEU A 8 -8.22 28.02 -31.59
C LEU A 8 -8.32 27.80 -30.08
N PHE A 9 -9.05 26.73 -29.75
CA PHE A 9 -8.72 25.86 -28.62
C PHE A 9 -7.23 25.52 -28.68
N LEU A 10 -6.48 26.01 -27.69
CA LEU A 10 -5.12 25.60 -27.46
C LEU A 10 -5.15 24.13 -27.08
N ILE A 11 -4.68 23.28 -27.99
CA ILE A 11 -4.23 21.92 -27.68
C ILE A 11 -3.06 22.10 -26.73
N ILE A 12 -3.32 22.07 -25.42
CA ILE A 12 -2.27 21.79 -24.46
C ILE A 12 -2.06 20.28 -24.59
N THR A 13 -0.98 19.93 -25.27
CA THR A 13 -0.35 18.62 -25.22
C THR A 13 -0.02 18.32 -23.76
N SER A 14 -0.97 17.76 -23.02
CA SER A 14 -0.65 16.93 -21.88
C SER A 14 0.13 15.77 -22.46
N HIS A 15 1.45 15.80 -22.30
CA HIS A 15 2.29 14.64 -22.53
C HIS A 15 1.65 13.50 -21.72
N ALA A 16 1.50 12.35 -22.35
CA ALA A 16 0.78 11.23 -21.79
C ALA A 16 1.61 10.60 -20.67
N HIS A 17 1.69 11.25 -19.50
CA HIS A 17 2.27 10.70 -18.25
C HIS A 17 1.26 9.72 -17.61
N GLY A 18 0.82 8.73 -18.40
CA GLY A 18 -0.16 7.74 -17.96
C GLY A 18 0.39 6.88 -16.82
N ALA A 19 1.69 6.57 -16.86
CA ALA A 19 2.37 5.72 -15.88
C ALA A 19 2.38 6.33 -14.47
N GLU A 20 2.61 7.64 -14.35
CA GLU A 20 2.77 8.33 -13.06
C GLU A 20 1.43 8.60 -12.35
N SER A 21 0.31 8.55 -13.08
CA SER A 21 -1.00 9.01 -12.60
C SER A 21 -1.66 8.15 -11.50
N PHE A 22 -1.01 7.06 -11.07
CA PHE A 22 -1.54 6.12 -10.08
C PHE A 22 -0.52 5.65 -9.03
N ILE A 23 0.70 6.21 -9.00
CA ILE A 23 1.79 5.70 -8.16
C ILE A 23 2.04 6.65 -6.99
N TYR A 24 1.47 6.28 -5.84
CA TYR A 24 1.52 7.07 -4.60
C TYR A 24 2.53 6.54 -3.57
N GLY A 25 3.25 5.46 -3.92
CA GLY A 25 4.23 4.80 -3.05
C GLY A 25 3.60 4.01 -1.91
N GLY A 26 4.44 3.23 -1.22
CA GLY A 26 4.07 2.46 -0.03
C GLY A 26 3.12 1.30 -0.26
N PRO A 27 3.06 0.33 0.67
CA PRO A 27 2.01 -0.67 0.67
C PRO A 27 0.72 -0.05 1.24
N THR A 28 0.20 1.04 0.66
CA THR A 28 -1.03 1.70 1.13
C THR A 28 -2.19 0.71 1.14
N GLY A 29 -2.82 0.48 2.29
CA GLY A 29 -3.84 -0.54 2.46
C GLY A 29 -3.33 -1.98 2.39
N GLY A 30 -2.02 -2.18 2.36
CA GLY A 30 -1.34 -3.46 2.26
C GLY A 30 -1.19 -4.16 3.62
N THR A 31 -1.16 -3.41 4.72
CA THR A 31 -1.12 -3.97 6.09
C THR A 31 -2.48 -3.89 6.76
N ASP A 32 -2.64 -4.56 7.91
CA ASP A 32 -3.93 -4.70 8.61
C ASP A 32 -3.72 -5.23 10.05
N ILE A 33 -4.24 -6.41 10.37
CA ILE A 33 -4.06 -7.10 11.64
C ILE A 33 -2.61 -7.53 11.84
N GLN A 34 -2.20 -7.61 13.10
CA GLN A 34 -0.87 -8.05 13.53
C GLN A 34 0.28 -7.20 12.97
N ASN A 35 0.02 -5.94 12.58
CA ASN A 35 0.95 -5.15 11.77
C ASN A 35 2.26 -4.76 12.48
N ALA A 36 2.27 -4.74 13.82
CA ALA A 36 3.45 -4.37 14.60
C ALA A 36 4.30 -5.59 14.98
N PHE A 37 3.79 -6.82 14.81
CA PHE A 37 4.51 -8.02 15.25
C PHE A 37 5.67 -8.37 14.32
N LEU A 38 6.84 -8.60 14.93
CA LEU A 38 7.86 -9.47 14.35
C LEU A 38 7.81 -10.83 15.02
N PRO A 39 8.06 -11.93 14.29
CA PRO A 39 8.24 -13.23 14.91
C PRO A 39 9.34 -13.18 15.99
N PRO A 40 9.13 -13.81 17.15
CA PRO A 40 10.07 -13.73 18.26
C PRO A 40 11.31 -14.63 18.08
N ALA A 41 11.21 -15.65 17.23
CA ALA A 41 12.32 -16.54 16.92
C ALA A 41 13.15 -15.97 15.77
N ALA A 42 14.47 -16.11 15.89
CA ALA A 42 15.37 -15.73 14.81
C ALA A 42 15.29 -16.73 13.66
N GLY A 43 15.41 -16.25 12.43
CA GLY A 43 15.36 -17.10 11.25
C GLY A 43 14.59 -16.49 10.09
N PHE A 44 14.35 -17.33 9.09
CA PHE A 44 13.65 -16.95 7.87
C PHE A 44 12.17 -17.26 7.94
N TYR A 45 11.38 -16.32 7.44
CA TYR A 45 9.94 -16.39 7.28
C TYR A 45 9.62 -16.03 5.83
N GLY A 46 8.79 -16.83 5.18
CA GLY A 46 8.33 -16.60 3.81
C GLY A 46 6.90 -16.13 3.77
N ALA A 47 6.56 -15.33 2.77
CA ALA A 47 5.19 -14.96 2.44
C ALA A 47 4.91 -15.17 0.95
N LEU A 48 3.70 -15.62 0.63
CA LEU A 48 3.12 -15.54 -0.71
C LEU A 48 1.91 -14.60 -0.64
N ILE A 49 1.86 -13.63 -1.54
CA ILE A 49 0.76 -12.68 -1.64
C ILE A 49 0.14 -12.82 -3.04
N ALA A 50 -1.18 -12.90 -3.09
CA ALA A 50 -1.94 -12.73 -4.31
C ALA A 50 -2.95 -11.61 -4.09
N GLY A 51 -3.07 -10.70 -5.04
CA GLY A 51 -3.99 -9.58 -4.93
C GLY A 51 -4.70 -9.30 -6.25
N MET A 52 -5.85 -8.65 -6.14
CA MET A 52 -6.59 -8.13 -7.27
C MET A 52 -7.10 -6.72 -6.97
N ALA A 53 -7.15 -5.89 -7.99
CA ALA A 53 -7.69 -4.55 -7.94
C ALA A 53 -8.58 -4.31 -9.15
N THR A 54 -9.72 -3.64 -8.94
CA THR A 54 -10.61 -3.21 -10.01
C THR A 54 -11.03 -1.77 -9.77
N GLY A 55 -11.07 -0.96 -10.82
CA GLY A 55 -11.62 0.40 -10.72
C GLY A 55 -12.34 0.82 -11.99
N ASP A 56 -13.43 1.55 -11.81
CA ASP A 56 -14.39 1.89 -12.87
C ASP A 56 -14.70 3.40 -12.96
N ARG A 57 -14.13 4.22 -12.06
CA ARG A 57 -14.49 5.64 -11.90
C ARG A 57 -13.30 6.47 -11.42
N TYR A 58 -13.03 7.59 -12.09
CA TYR A 58 -12.01 8.55 -11.69
C TYR A 58 -12.63 9.72 -10.92
N TYR A 59 -11.98 10.14 -9.84
CA TYR A 59 -12.34 11.31 -9.04
C TYR A 59 -11.31 12.41 -9.24
N GLY A 60 -11.76 13.62 -9.54
CA GLY A 60 -10.90 14.79 -9.71
C GLY A 60 -10.41 15.38 -8.38
N ASP A 61 -9.68 16.49 -8.48
CA ASP A 61 -9.11 17.19 -7.31
C ASP A 61 -10.17 17.80 -6.38
N ASN A 62 -11.40 18.01 -6.86
CA ASN A 62 -12.53 18.45 -6.03
C ASN A 62 -13.22 17.31 -5.27
N GLY A 63 -12.71 16.07 -5.36
CA GLY A 63 -13.31 14.87 -4.74
C GLY A 63 -14.63 14.44 -5.38
N ARG A 64 -14.95 14.92 -6.59
CA ARG A 64 -16.13 14.52 -7.37
C ARG A 64 -15.72 13.68 -8.57
N ILE A 65 -16.67 12.92 -9.08
CA ILE A 65 -16.49 12.12 -10.30
C ILE A 65 -16.15 13.07 -11.45
N GLU A 66 -15.06 12.76 -12.17
CA GLU A 66 -14.67 13.49 -13.36
C GLU A 66 -15.37 12.89 -14.58
N HIS A 67 -16.52 13.46 -14.97
CA HIS A 67 -17.34 12.92 -16.06
C HIS A 67 -16.64 12.95 -17.44
N GLY A 68 -15.61 13.78 -17.60
CA GLY A 68 -14.78 13.79 -18.80
C GLY A 68 -13.78 12.63 -18.89
N VAL A 69 -13.64 11.83 -17.83
CA VAL A 69 -12.72 10.69 -17.77
C VAL A 69 -13.52 9.39 -17.74
N THR A 70 -13.38 8.60 -18.79
CA THR A 70 -13.87 7.22 -18.83
C THR A 70 -12.72 6.28 -18.48
N ILE A 71 -12.88 5.45 -17.46
CA ILE A 71 -11.83 4.52 -17.03
C ILE A 71 -12.40 3.16 -16.62
N ASN A 72 -11.73 2.10 -17.01
CA ASN A 72 -11.94 0.76 -16.49
C ASN A 72 -10.58 0.08 -16.34
N SER A 73 -10.33 -0.53 -15.19
CA SER A 73 -9.10 -1.25 -14.94
C SER A 73 -9.35 -2.51 -14.13
N ASN A 74 -8.52 -3.50 -14.42
CA ASN A 74 -8.39 -4.73 -13.65
C ASN A 74 -6.90 -5.07 -13.56
N ALA A 75 -6.42 -5.31 -12.35
CA ALA A 75 -5.05 -5.68 -12.09
C ALA A 75 -5.01 -6.87 -11.14
N GLY A 76 -4.02 -7.72 -11.32
CA GLY A 76 -3.62 -8.76 -10.40
C GLY A 76 -2.16 -8.59 -10.01
N VAL A 77 -1.83 -9.03 -8.81
CA VAL A 77 -0.46 -9.08 -8.31
C VAL A 77 -0.20 -10.44 -7.71
N ALA A 78 0.98 -11.00 -7.98
CA ALA A 78 1.54 -12.13 -7.26
C ALA A 78 2.89 -11.71 -6.70
N ALA A 79 3.10 -11.87 -5.40
CA ALA A 79 4.34 -11.47 -4.75
C ALA A 79 4.89 -12.57 -3.84
N VAL A 80 6.21 -12.58 -3.72
CA VAL A 80 6.96 -13.41 -2.78
C VAL A 80 7.67 -12.50 -1.78
N GLY A 81 7.52 -12.80 -0.50
CA GLY A 81 8.16 -12.09 0.60
C GLY A 81 9.13 -12.98 1.36
N LEU A 82 10.25 -12.42 1.79
CA LEU A 82 11.21 -13.04 2.68
C LEU A 82 11.54 -12.07 3.82
N LEU A 83 11.33 -12.49 5.05
CA LEU A 83 11.73 -11.80 6.26
C LEU A 83 12.84 -12.59 6.94
N TYR A 84 13.90 -11.91 7.35
CA TYR A 84 14.91 -12.46 8.25
C TYR A 84 14.89 -11.73 9.59
N VAL A 85 14.60 -12.46 10.66
CA VAL A 85 14.69 -11.98 12.04
C VAL A 85 16.07 -12.31 12.59
N TYR A 86 16.80 -11.29 13.03
CA TYR A 86 18.15 -11.42 13.55
C TYR A 86 18.19 -12.12 14.92
N PRO A 87 19.29 -12.81 15.26
CA PRO A 87 19.44 -13.51 16.53
C PRO A 87 19.69 -12.60 17.74
N PHE A 88 19.94 -11.31 17.52
CA PHE A 88 20.16 -10.33 18.56
C PHE A 88 18.93 -9.44 18.77
N ARG A 89 18.87 -8.81 19.94
CA ARG A 89 17.83 -7.85 20.31
C ARG A 89 18.43 -6.47 20.55
N ILE A 90 17.65 -5.43 20.28
CA ILE A 90 17.99 -4.04 20.61
C ILE A 90 16.92 -3.53 21.58
N MET A 91 17.32 -3.03 22.76
CA MET A 91 16.39 -2.51 23.78
C MET A 91 15.27 -3.49 24.18
N GLY A 92 15.55 -4.80 24.08
CA GLY A 92 14.59 -5.88 24.34
C GLY A 92 13.65 -6.21 23.18
N GLY A 93 13.69 -5.46 22.07
CA GLY A 93 12.92 -5.74 20.85
C GLY A 93 13.68 -6.62 19.85
N SER A 94 12.93 -7.34 19.03
CA SER A 94 13.42 -8.08 17.87
C SER A 94 13.79 -7.13 16.74
N VAL A 95 14.76 -7.55 15.92
CA VAL A 95 15.22 -6.78 14.76
C VAL A 95 15.17 -7.69 13.54
N GLY A 96 14.83 -7.15 12.39
CA GLY A 96 14.87 -7.90 11.13
C GLY A 96 15.01 -7.00 9.91
N SER A 97 15.05 -7.65 8.76
CA SER A 97 14.96 -7.02 7.44
C SER A 97 14.12 -7.89 6.53
N SER A 98 13.37 -7.27 5.63
CA SER A 98 12.48 -7.97 4.70
C SER A 98 12.77 -7.62 3.26
N LEU A 99 12.32 -8.47 2.35
CA LEU A 99 12.33 -8.25 0.91
C LEU A 99 11.02 -8.77 0.35
N MET A 100 10.43 -8.04 -0.58
CA MET A 100 9.26 -8.46 -1.34
C MET A 100 9.46 -8.13 -2.81
N GLN A 101 9.25 -9.13 -3.66
CA GLN A 101 9.23 -8.97 -5.11
C GLN A 101 7.86 -9.37 -5.63
N ASP A 102 7.28 -8.53 -6.47
CA ASP A 102 6.00 -8.79 -7.10
C ASP A 102 6.09 -8.93 -8.63
N TYR A 103 5.02 -9.48 -9.18
CA TYR A 103 4.71 -9.53 -10.59
C TYR A 103 3.29 -9.00 -10.79
N LEU A 104 3.16 -7.89 -11.50
CA LEU A 104 1.88 -7.27 -11.82
C LEU A 104 1.40 -7.70 -13.20
N TYR A 105 0.10 -7.79 -13.37
CA TYR A 105 -0.53 -8.04 -14.66
C TYR A 105 -1.94 -7.47 -14.69
N GLY A 106 -2.42 -7.05 -15.86
CA GLY A 106 -3.74 -6.45 -15.94
C GLY A 106 -4.05 -5.76 -17.26
N GLY A 107 -5.16 -5.04 -17.23
CA GLY A 107 -5.63 -4.19 -18.31
C GLY A 107 -6.18 -2.88 -17.77
N ILE A 108 -5.93 -1.80 -18.51
CA ILE A 108 -6.52 -0.48 -18.29
C ILE A 108 -7.07 0.04 -19.60
N ARG A 109 -8.26 0.61 -19.54
CA ARG A 109 -8.87 1.39 -20.62
C ARG A 109 -9.19 2.77 -20.08
N ALA A 110 -8.58 3.80 -20.63
CA ALA A 110 -8.80 5.19 -20.26
C ALA A 110 -9.08 6.03 -21.52
N ASN A 111 -10.21 6.74 -21.54
CA ASN A 111 -10.59 7.65 -22.65
C ASN A 111 -10.49 7.03 -24.05
N GLY A 112 -10.95 5.78 -24.19
CA GLY A 112 -10.92 5.04 -25.45
C GLY A 112 -9.60 4.33 -25.76
N VAL A 113 -8.50 4.69 -25.08
CA VAL A 113 -7.20 4.02 -25.21
C VAL A 113 -7.17 2.80 -24.29
N ALA A 114 -6.76 1.66 -24.81
CA ALA A 114 -6.64 0.42 -24.04
C ALA A 114 -5.20 -0.08 -24.03
N GLN A 115 -4.76 -0.55 -22.87
CA GLN A 115 -3.46 -1.16 -22.67
C GLN A 115 -3.61 -2.43 -21.81
N THR A 116 -2.88 -3.48 -22.16
CA THR A 116 -2.56 -4.58 -21.26
C THR A 116 -1.14 -4.41 -20.73
N PHE A 117 -0.90 -4.82 -19.50
CA PHE A 117 0.42 -4.76 -18.89
C PHE A 117 0.71 -6.06 -18.16
N SER A 118 2.00 -6.40 -18.13
CA SER A 118 2.53 -7.38 -17.20
C SER A 118 4.04 -7.21 -17.05
N GLY A 119 4.55 -7.60 -15.90
CA GLY A 119 5.98 -7.59 -15.61
C GLY A 119 6.27 -7.61 -14.11
N VAL A 120 7.55 -7.78 -13.82
CA VAL A 120 8.12 -7.59 -12.48
C VAL A 120 7.89 -6.14 -12.07
N GLY A 121 7.32 -5.90 -10.90
CA GLY A 121 7.20 -4.56 -10.32
C GLY A 121 8.40 -4.17 -9.49
N ASP A 122 8.31 -3.02 -8.86
CA ASP A 122 9.39 -2.47 -8.05
C ASP A 122 9.55 -3.23 -6.73
N MET A 123 10.79 -3.51 -6.38
CA MET A 123 11.12 -4.30 -5.19
C MET A 123 10.88 -3.48 -3.92
N TYR A 124 10.14 -4.03 -2.96
CA TYR A 124 9.93 -3.43 -1.64
C TYR A 124 10.82 -4.13 -0.60
N SER A 125 11.38 -3.38 0.34
CA SER A 125 12.18 -3.95 1.44
C SER A 125 12.01 -3.13 2.70
N ASP A 126 11.70 -3.77 3.82
CA ASP A 126 12.00 -3.20 5.12
C ASP A 126 13.51 -3.37 5.35
N ILE A 127 14.27 -2.31 5.09
CA ILE A 127 15.73 -2.30 5.24
C ILE A 127 16.10 -2.66 6.68
N LEU A 128 15.38 -2.06 7.62
CA LEU A 128 15.50 -2.37 9.03
C LEU A 128 14.14 -2.21 9.70
N VAL A 129 13.74 -3.23 10.44
CA VAL A 129 12.57 -3.21 11.30
C VAL A 129 12.97 -3.57 12.73
N TRP A 130 12.48 -2.80 13.68
CA TRP A 130 12.55 -3.08 15.10
C TRP A 130 11.13 -3.24 15.64
N SER A 131 10.88 -4.28 16.43
CA SER A 131 9.58 -4.49 17.08
C SER A 131 9.75 -4.97 18.50
N LYS A 132 8.92 -4.45 19.40
CA LYS A 132 8.93 -4.82 20.82
C LYS A 132 7.50 -4.97 21.33
N HIS A 133 7.25 -6.11 21.95
CA HIS A 133 6.04 -6.35 22.72
C HIS A 133 6.23 -5.90 24.18
N ILE A 134 5.19 -5.31 24.75
CA ILE A 134 5.11 -4.80 26.11
C ILE A 134 3.85 -5.41 26.75
N ASP A 135 4.06 -6.41 27.59
CA ASP A 135 3.03 -7.22 28.20
C ASP A 135 2.19 -6.42 29.23
N ASP A 136 0.92 -6.78 29.40
CA ASP A 136 0.00 -6.18 30.36
C ASP A 136 0.09 -6.81 31.78
N ALA A 137 1.30 -6.93 32.31
CA ALA A 137 1.64 -7.45 33.65
C ALA A 137 1.16 -8.88 33.98
N GLY A 138 0.54 -9.60 33.04
CA GLY A 138 0.30 -11.04 33.09
C GLY A 138 1.08 -11.71 31.95
N ALA A 139 1.95 -12.68 32.26
CA ALA A 139 2.73 -13.37 31.23
C ALA A 139 1.79 -14.02 30.19
N GLY A 140 1.74 -13.45 28.98
CA GLY A 140 0.81 -13.82 27.92
C GLY A 140 1.03 -12.99 26.66
N PRO A 141 0.28 -13.26 25.57
CA PRO A 141 0.41 -12.49 24.32
C PRO A 141 -0.26 -11.11 24.37
N THR A 142 -0.88 -10.76 25.50
CA THR A 142 -1.68 -9.56 25.70
C THR A 142 -0.81 -8.36 26.05
N GLY A 143 -1.19 -7.20 25.53
CA GLY A 143 -0.42 -5.97 25.71
C GLY A 143 -0.26 -5.20 24.42
N VAL A 144 0.79 -4.39 24.35
CA VAL A 144 1.06 -3.48 23.23
C VAL A 144 2.35 -3.89 22.52
N THR A 145 2.28 -4.10 21.22
CA THR A 145 3.44 -4.23 20.35
C THR A 145 3.67 -2.94 19.59
N ILE A 146 4.90 -2.45 19.60
CA ILE A 146 5.32 -1.27 18.83
C ILE A 146 6.34 -1.72 17.79
N LYS A 147 6.21 -1.21 16.57
CA LYS A 147 7.16 -1.40 15.48
C LYS A 147 7.65 -0.05 14.98
N VAL A 148 8.93 0.05 14.68
CA VAL A 148 9.53 1.15 13.93
C VAL A 148 10.35 0.54 12.80
N ALA A 149 10.15 1.02 11.58
CA ALA A 149 10.93 0.54 10.44
C ALA A 149 11.31 1.67 9.50
N TYR A 150 12.36 1.39 8.74
CA TYR A 150 12.73 2.14 7.56
C TYR A 150 12.68 1.20 6.36
N SER A 151 11.80 1.52 5.42
CA SER A 151 11.52 0.71 4.26
C SER A 151 11.82 1.49 2.99
N MET A 152 12.02 0.78 1.89
CA MET A 152 12.30 1.37 0.59
C MET A 152 11.59 0.61 -0.52
N ILE A 153 11.22 1.34 -1.57
CA ILE A 153 10.90 0.78 -2.88
C ILE A 153 12.04 1.12 -3.82
N PHE A 154 12.56 0.12 -4.51
CA PHE A 154 13.65 0.24 -5.47
C PHE A 154 13.10 0.18 -6.90
N PRO A 155 13.57 1.04 -7.82
CA PRO A 155 13.10 1.09 -9.20
C PRO A 155 13.67 -0.07 -10.05
N THR A 156 13.34 -1.31 -9.69
CA THR A 156 13.81 -2.53 -10.34
C THR A 156 12.79 -3.10 -11.32
N GLY A 157 11.56 -2.61 -11.30
CA GLY A 157 10.46 -3.09 -12.10
C GLY A 157 10.53 -2.62 -13.55
N LYS A 158 9.66 -3.22 -14.37
CA LYS A 158 9.53 -2.84 -15.78
C LYS A 158 8.84 -1.48 -15.90
N TYR A 159 9.58 -0.47 -16.35
CA TYR A 159 9.06 0.88 -16.59
C TYR A 159 8.93 1.20 -18.09
N ASN A 160 7.87 1.93 -18.44
CA ASN A 160 7.65 2.54 -19.74
C ASN A 160 6.89 3.86 -19.56
N GLU A 161 7.55 4.97 -19.84
CA GLU A 161 7.02 6.34 -19.72
C GLU A 161 5.76 6.56 -20.56
N SER A 162 5.70 5.96 -21.76
CA SER A 162 4.56 6.13 -22.69
C SER A 162 3.36 5.22 -22.38
N ALA A 163 3.45 4.39 -21.33
CA ALA A 163 2.37 3.49 -20.96
C ALA A 163 1.30 4.22 -20.14
N LEU A 164 0.03 3.82 -20.28
CA LEU A 164 -1.05 4.16 -19.35
C LEU A 164 -0.82 3.61 -17.95
N HIS A 165 -0.07 2.51 -17.82
CA HIS A 165 0.33 1.93 -16.54
C HIS A 165 1.58 1.08 -16.74
N SER A 166 2.56 1.21 -15.85
CA SER A 166 3.79 0.42 -15.86
C SER A 166 3.90 -0.37 -14.56
N PRO A 167 4.34 -1.65 -14.59
CA PRO A 167 4.59 -2.42 -13.37
C PRO A 167 5.60 -1.77 -12.41
N GLY A 168 6.66 -1.16 -12.95
CA GLY A 168 7.59 -0.32 -12.20
C GLY A 168 7.31 1.16 -12.40
N SER A 169 7.85 1.98 -11.51
CA SER A 169 7.69 3.44 -11.44
C SER A 169 8.95 4.23 -11.81
N ASN A 170 10.10 3.56 -11.98
CA ASN A 170 11.42 4.21 -12.13
C ASN A 170 11.74 5.23 -11.03
N THR A 171 11.12 5.08 -9.86
CA THR A 171 11.23 6.00 -8.72
C THR A 171 11.68 5.26 -7.47
N PHE A 172 12.59 5.86 -6.70
CA PHE A 172 12.87 5.39 -5.35
C PHE A 172 11.81 5.94 -4.40
N PHE A 173 11.34 5.10 -3.48
CA PHE A 173 10.57 5.59 -2.32
C PHE A 173 11.35 5.31 -1.04
N TYR A 174 11.44 6.32 -0.19
CA TYR A 174 11.97 6.22 1.16
C TYR A 174 10.81 6.26 2.15
N ILE A 175 10.68 5.23 2.97
CA ILE A 175 9.44 4.95 3.71
C ILE A 175 9.72 4.69 5.19
N PRO A 176 10.01 5.74 6.00
CA PRO A 176 9.96 5.61 7.44
C PRO A 176 8.52 5.30 7.89
N ASN A 177 8.36 4.33 8.78
CA ASN A 177 7.05 3.90 9.26
C ASN A 177 7.07 3.45 10.72
N VAL A 178 5.89 3.51 11.35
CA VAL A 178 5.66 3.12 12.74
C VAL A 178 4.33 2.41 12.86
N ALA A 179 4.29 1.30 13.60
CA ALA A 179 3.05 0.58 13.85
C ALA A 179 2.84 0.31 15.34
N ILE A 180 1.57 0.16 15.71
CA ILE A 180 1.13 -0.28 17.02
C ILE A 180 0.05 -1.34 16.85
N THR A 181 0.18 -2.43 17.60
CA THR A 181 -0.86 -3.43 17.79
C THR A 181 -1.13 -3.57 19.27
N TYR A 182 -2.37 -3.38 19.69
CA TYR A 182 -2.83 -3.73 21.03
C TYR A 182 -3.64 -5.02 20.97
N LEU A 183 -3.30 -6.00 21.81
CA LEU A 183 -4.10 -7.20 22.01
C LEU A 183 -4.63 -7.22 23.45
N GLY A 184 -5.95 -7.14 23.58
CA GLY A 184 -6.66 -7.25 24.84
C GLY A 184 -6.74 -8.68 25.35
N ARG A 185 -7.10 -8.80 26.63
CA ARG A 185 -7.42 -10.09 27.25
C ARG A 185 -8.72 -10.64 26.67
N LYS A 186 -8.94 -11.93 26.92
CA LYS A 186 -10.20 -12.62 26.68
C LYS A 186 -11.38 -11.78 27.18
N ASP A 187 -12.37 -11.62 26.32
CA ASP A 187 -13.60 -10.90 26.63
C ASP A 187 -14.84 -11.76 26.31
N PHE A 188 -16.01 -11.12 26.20
CA PHE A 188 -17.26 -11.83 25.94
C PHE A 188 -17.44 -12.21 24.46
N LEU A 189 -16.70 -11.57 23.55
CA LEU A 189 -16.70 -11.89 22.13
C LEU A 189 -15.77 -13.08 21.89
N GLY A 190 -14.50 -12.97 22.28
CA GLY A 190 -13.50 -13.97 21.95
C GLY A 190 -12.34 -14.04 22.93
N ASP A 191 -11.21 -14.52 22.41
CA ASP A 191 -9.95 -14.67 23.15
C ASP A 191 -9.14 -13.36 23.24
N GLY A 192 -9.58 -12.29 22.56
CA GLY A 192 -9.03 -10.95 22.73
C GLY A 192 -9.25 -10.05 21.53
N LEU A 193 -9.74 -8.83 21.82
CA LEU A 193 -9.83 -7.72 20.88
C LEU A 193 -8.43 -7.22 20.50
N GLU A 194 -8.17 -7.14 19.20
CA GLU A 194 -6.98 -6.57 18.61
C GLU A 194 -7.27 -5.26 17.89
N LEU A 195 -6.47 -4.23 18.20
CA LEU A 195 -6.52 -2.91 17.58
C LEU A 195 -5.17 -2.62 16.94
N ASP A 196 -5.18 -2.24 15.66
CA ASP A 196 -3.98 -2.05 14.86
C ASP A 196 -3.96 -0.66 14.22
N GLY A 197 -2.77 -0.06 14.17
CA GLY A 197 -2.49 1.17 13.42
C GLY A 197 -1.08 1.17 12.88
N HIS A 198 -0.89 1.56 11.63
CA HIS A 198 0.42 1.59 10.97
C HIS A 198 0.50 2.80 10.05
N LEU A 199 1.40 3.72 10.38
CA LEU A 199 1.63 4.96 9.66
C LEU A 199 2.87 4.84 8.79
N PHE A 200 2.73 5.18 7.51
CA PHE A 200 3.80 5.29 6.54
C PHE A 200 3.95 6.73 6.04
N PHE A 201 5.20 7.11 5.72
CA PHE A 201 5.50 8.32 4.94
C PHE A 201 6.22 7.91 3.67
N ASN A 202 5.52 7.93 2.53
CA ASN A 202 6.07 7.56 1.24
C ASN A 202 6.70 8.79 0.58
N ILE A 203 8.03 8.87 0.63
CA ILE A 203 8.80 9.99 0.11
C ILE A 203 9.45 9.57 -1.23
N PRO A 204 8.87 9.96 -2.38
CA PRO A 204 9.42 9.64 -3.69
C PRO A 204 10.62 10.51 -4.06
N SER A 205 11.59 9.92 -4.77
CA SER A 205 12.54 10.67 -5.59
C SER A 205 11.85 11.22 -6.85
N GLU A 206 12.56 12.09 -7.57
CA GLU A 206 12.17 12.43 -8.95
C GLU A 206 12.42 11.23 -9.87
N ASN A 207 11.51 11.00 -10.81
CA ASN A 207 11.72 10.12 -11.95
C ASN A 207 12.50 10.89 -13.03
N HIS A 208 13.78 10.52 -13.21
CA HIS A 208 14.66 11.22 -14.14
C HIS A 208 14.34 10.96 -15.63
N ALA A 209 13.43 10.04 -15.95
CA ALA A 209 13.04 9.80 -17.34
C ALA A 209 12.13 10.91 -17.88
N ASP A 210 11.23 11.42 -17.05
CA ASP A 210 10.21 12.40 -17.44
C ASP A 210 10.20 13.67 -16.58
N GLY A 211 11.02 13.72 -15.54
CA GLY A 211 11.11 14.84 -14.60
C GLY A 211 9.92 14.91 -13.64
N TYR A 212 9.09 13.87 -13.55
CA TYR A 212 7.95 13.82 -12.66
C TYR A 212 8.40 13.44 -11.24
N GLN A 213 7.88 14.14 -10.25
CA GLN A 213 8.05 13.82 -8.84
C GLN A 213 6.69 13.87 -8.16
N SER A 214 6.19 12.71 -7.73
CA SER A 214 4.98 12.66 -6.91
C SER A 214 5.18 13.41 -5.59
N GLY A 215 4.14 14.04 -5.09
CA GLY A 215 4.16 14.59 -3.74
C GLY A 215 4.24 13.49 -2.68
N THR A 216 4.88 13.76 -1.54
CA THR A 216 4.93 12.81 -0.42
C THR A 216 3.52 12.40 0.02
N VAL A 217 3.30 11.11 0.24
CA VAL A 217 2.02 10.56 0.72
C VAL A 217 2.22 10.03 2.13
N ALA A 218 1.32 10.40 3.04
CA ALA A 218 1.17 9.71 4.31
C ALA A 218 -0.05 8.80 4.24
N ASP A 219 0.05 7.61 4.82
CA ASP A 219 -1.07 6.71 4.95
C ASP A 219 -1.08 6.00 6.30
N VAL A 220 -2.29 5.78 6.82
CA VAL A 220 -2.55 5.01 8.03
C VAL A 220 -3.38 3.81 7.67
N ASP A 221 -2.79 2.63 7.78
CA ASP A 221 -3.50 1.35 7.78
C ASP A 221 -3.99 1.06 9.20
N TYR A 222 -5.22 0.57 9.32
CA TYR A 222 -5.82 0.26 10.63
C TYR A 222 -6.67 -1.00 10.57
N ALA A 223 -6.81 -1.66 11.71
CA ALA A 223 -7.74 -2.77 11.87
C ALA A 223 -8.32 -2.83 13.28
N VAL A 224 -9.54 -3.39 13.35
CA VAL A 224 -10.21 -3.79 14.59
C VAL A 224 -10.69 -5.21 14.37
N SER A 225 -10.22 -6.14 15.18
CA SER A 225 -10.50 -7.56 15.01
C SER A 225 -10.57 -8.31 16.33
N GLU A 226 -11.20 -9.47 16.31
CA GLU A 226 -11.32 -10.34 17.49
C GLU A 226 -10.68 -11.70 17.17
N ARG A 227 -9.94 -12.24 18.14
CA ARG A 227 -9.32 -13.57 18.03
C ARG A 227 -10.23 -14.63 18.64
N PHE A 228 -10.35 -15.78 17.98
CA PHE A 228 -11.15 -16.93 18.43
C PHE A 228 -10.45 -18.25 18.10
N GLY A 229 -9.73 -18.81 19.08
CA GLY A 229 -8.90 -19.99 18.88
C GLY A 229 -7.85 -19.75 17.81
N ARG A 230 -8.07 -20.32 16.62
CA ARG A 230 -7.16 -20.18 15.46
C ARG A 230 -7.60 -19.11 14.47
N TRP A 231 -8.80 -18.56 14.65
CA TRP A 231 -9.36 -17.56 13.75
C TRP A 231 -9.12 -16.16 14.30
N GLN A 232 -9.01 -15.19 13.39
CA GLN A 232 -9.09 -13.77 13.70
C GLN A 232 -9.96 -13.11 12.65
N LEU A 233 -10.99 -12.36 13.07
CA LEU A 233 -11.97 -11.76 12.18
C LEU A 233 -12.18 -10.30 12.55
N GLY A 234 -12.31 -9.43 11.55
CA GLY A 234 -12.54 -8.02 11.82
C GLY A 234 -12.76 -7.17 10.59
N LEU A 235 -12.58 -5.87 10.80
CA LEU A 235 -12.55 -4.86 9.75
C LEU A 235 -11.15 -4.27 9.67
N ALA A 236 -10.68 -4.09 8.45
CA ALA A 236 -9.43 -3.40 8.15
C ALA A 236 -9.67 -2.33 7.09
N GLY A 237 -8.85 -1.30 7.11
CA GLY A 237 -8.95 -0.19 6.18
C GLY A 237 -7.69 0.63 6.16
N TYR A 238 -7.73 1.68 5.35
CA TYR A 238 -6.68 2.68 5.32
C TYR A 238 -7.27 4.07 5.08
N TYR A 239 -6.48 5.07 5.41
CA TYR A 239 -6.65 6.44 4.92
C TYR A 239 -5.30 6.97 4.46
N ALA A 240 -5.22 7.39 3.20
CA ALA A 240 -4.04 7.95 2.58
C ALA A 240 -4.31 9.37 2.11
N TRP A 241 -3.32 10.24 2.24
CA TRP A 241 -3.40 11.61 1.79
C TRP A 241 -2.02 12.16 1.42
N GLN A 242 -2.01 12.99 0.39
CA GLN A 242 -0.80 13.66 -0.05
C GLN A 242 -0.48 14.86 0.83
N LEU A 243 0.78 14.96 1.24
CA LEU A 243 1.33 16.06 2.04
C LEU A 243 1.90 17.18 1.16
N GLY A 244 2.38 16.86 -0.04
CA GLY A 244 2.88 17.81 -1.04
C GLY A 244 2.21 17.58 -2.38
N GLY A 245 2.26 18.57 -3.27
CA GLY A 245 1.81 18.38 -4.65
C GLY A 245 2.89 17.68 -5.49
N ASP A 246 2.45 16.89 -6.46
CA ASP A 246 3.20 16.46 -7.64
C ASP A 246 3.81 17.66 -8.37
N SER A 247 5.04 17.48 -8.82
CA SER A 247 5.74 18.43 -9.67
C SER A 247 6.33 17.73 -10.88
N GLU A 248 6.50 18.48 -11.95
CA GLU A 248 7.13 18.04 -13.18
C GLU A 248 8.15 19.10 -13.59
N ASN A 249 9.42 18.71 -13.74
CA ASN A 249 10.52 19.62 -14.02
C ASN A 249 10.58 20.82 -13.04
N GLY A 250 10.28 20.54 -11.77
CA GLY A 250 10.26 21.52 -10.68
C GLY A 250 9.06 22.49 -10.68
N GLN A 251 8.06 22.29 -11.54
CA GLN A 251 6.81 23.07 -11.55
C GLN A 251 5.63 22.21 -11.10
N PHE A 252 4.68 22.78 -10.36
CA PHE A 252 3.50 22.02 -9.93
C PHE A 252 2.69 21.53 -11.13
N VAL A 253 2.32 20.25 -11.10
CA VAL A 253 1.44 19.66 -12.12
C VAL A 253 0.08 20.36 -12.09
N PRO A 254 -0.47 20.87 -13.21
CA PRO A 254 -1.73 21.59 -13.17
C PRO A 254 -2.91 20.78 -12.59
N PRO A 255 -3.86 21.44 -11.88
CA PRO A 255 -3.91 22.89 -11.65
C PRO A 255 -3.06 23.39 -10.46
N ASN A 256 -2.73 22.53 -9.50
CA ASN A 256 -1.98 22.92 -8.30
C ASN A 256 -1.31 21.70 -7.64
N GLY A 257 -0.59 20.92 -8.42
CA GLY A 257 0.21 19.80 -7.96
C GLY A 257 -0.54 18.51 -7.73
N ARG A 258 -1.83 18.35 -8.06
CA ARG A 258 -2.60 17.12 -7.76
C ARG A 258 -2.64 16.81 -6.24
N HIS A 259 -3.80 16.53 -5.67
CA HIS A 259 -3.89 16.20 -4.24
C HIS A 259 -4.60 14.87 -4.05
N PHE A 260 -3.83 13.81 -4.08
CA PHE A 260 -4.35 12.48 -3.84
C PHE A 260 -4.86 12.33 -2.41
N SER A 261 -6.02 11.70 -2.27
CA SER A 261 -6.43 11.11 -1.00
C SER A 261 -7.42 9.98 -1.25
N SER A 262 -7.35 8.95 -0.42
CA SER A 262 -8.19 7.76 -0.57
C SER A 262 -8.45 7.12 0.80
N ALA A 263 -9.64 6.58 0.97
CA ALA A 263 -9.98 5.74 2.12
C ALA A 263 -10.69 4.49 1.64
N ALA A 264 -10.38 3.36 2.25
CA ALA A 264 -11.11 2.11 2.04
C ALA A 264 -11.32 1.38 3.36
N LEU A 265 -12.35 0.53 3.37
CA LEU A 265 -12.74 -0.28 4.52
C LEU A 265 -13.30 -1.61 4.02
N GLY A 266 -13.03 -2.69 4.73
CA GLY A 266 -13.72 -3.95 4.49
C GLY A 266 -13.26 -5.07 5.42
N PRO A 267 -13.74 -6.30 5.17
CA PRO A 267 -13.47 -7.41 6.06
C PRO A 267 -12.03 -7.89 5.96
N VAL A 268 -11.50 -8.36 7.10
CA VAL A 268 -10.26 -9.13 7.20
C VAL A 268 -10.52 -10.41 7.99
N ILE A 269 -9.96 -11.51 7.52
CA ILE A 269 -10.02 -12.81 8.18
C ILE A 269 -8.64 -13.47 8.11
N ALA A 270 -8.20 -14.04 9.21
CA ALA A 270 -7.00 -14.85 9.27
C ALA A 270 -7.26 -16.18 9.99
N TYR A 271 -6.44 -17.17 9.64
CA TYR A 271 -6.45 -18.49 10.24
C TYR A 271 -5.02 -19.00 10.46
N ASP A 272 -4.72 -19.33 11.71
CA ASP A 272 -3.45 -19.92 12.11
C ASP A 272 -3.44 -21.44 11.92
N ILE A 273 -2.33 -21.93 11.37
CA ILE A 273 -2.07 -23.35 11.11
C ILE A 273 -0.78 -23.76 11.85
N PRO A 274 -0.84 -23.98 13.18
CA PRO A 274 0.35 -24.26 13.98
C PRO A 274 1.16 -25.48 13.51
N SER A 275 0.48 -26.53 13.04
CA SER A 275 1.13 -27.75 12.53
C SER A 275 2.03 -27.50 11.32
N LEU A 276 1.78 -26.42 10.57
CA LEU A 276 2.58 -26.00 9.42
C LEU A 276 3.44 -24.76 9.71
N ARG A 277 3.33 -24.19 10.92
CA ARG A 277 3.90 -22.89 11.31
C ARG A 277 3.56 -21.81 10.28
N ALA A 278 2.28 -21.79 9.89
CA ALA A 278 1.78 -20.92 8.84
C ALA A 278 0.53 -20.18 9.29
N ASN A 279 0.25 -19.07 8.63
CA ASN A 279 -0.98 -18.30 8.75
C ASN A 279 -1.48 -17.99 7.34
N VAL A 280 -2.80 -18.07 7.15
CA VAL A 280 -3.45 -17.57 5.94
C VAL A 280 -4.34 -16.40 6.30
N LYS A 281 -4.37 -15.40 5.42
CA LYS A 281 -5.16 -14.18 5.59
C LYS A 281 -5.85 -13.80 4.30
N PHE A 282 -7.08 -13.35 4.41
CA PHE A 282 -7.82 -12.73 3.34
C PHE A 282 -8.32 -11.35 3.79
N LYS A 283 -8.19 -10.37 2.91
CA LYS A 283 -8.67 -9.00 3.12
C LYS A 283 -9.36 -8.51 1.86
N ALA A 284 -10.52 -7.88 1.99
CA ALA A 284 -11.16 -7.16 0.89
C ALA A 284 -11.43 -5.72 1.33
N LEU A 285 -11.12 -4.75 0.48
CA LEU A 285 -11.29 -3.34 0.76
C LEU A 285 -12.20 -2.70 -0.28
N LEU A 286 -13.25 -2.05 0.21
CA LEU A 286 -14.18 -1.29 -0.60
C LEU A 286 -13.84 0.21 -0.45
N PRO A 287 -13.75 0.96 -1.55
CA PRO A 287 -13.41 2.37 -1.49
C PRO A 287 -14.56 3.17 -0.88
N VAL A 288 -14.26 3.91 0.17
CA VAL A 288 -15.19 4.79 0.90
C VAL A 288 -15.01 6.24 0.46
N TYR A 289 -13.78 6.64 0.15
CA TYR A 289 -13.43 7.99 -0.28
C TYR A 289 -12.32 7.97 -1.33
N THR A 290 -12.37 8.89 -2.30
CA THR A 290 -11.32 9.06 -3.30
C THR A 290 -11.31 10.50 -3.80
N ARG A 291 -10.11 11.06 -3.92
CA ARG A 291 -9.80 12.37 -4.51
C ARG A 291 -8.57 12.21 -5.38
N ASN A 292 -8.62 12.83 -6.57
CA ASN A 292 -7.55 12.80 -7.55
C ASN A 292 -6.98 11.38 -7.76
N GLY A 293 -7.87 10.45 -8.11
CA GLY A 293 -7.52 9.04 -8.17
C GLY A 293 -8.67 8.15 -8.64
N LEU A 294 -8.33 6.89 -8.88
CA LEU A 294 -9.26 5.85 -9.27
C LEU A 294 -9.99 5.29 -8.05
N LYS A 295 -11.31 5.14 -8.15
CA LYS A 295 -12.11 4.38 -7.18
C LYS A 295 -11.79 2.90 -7.34
N THR A 296 -11.03 2.36 -6.39
CA THR A 296 -10.48 1.01 -6.49
C THR A 296 -11.01 0.11 -5.39
N THR A 297 -11.56 -1.04 -5.79
CA THR A 297 -11.83 -2.17 -4.89
C THR A 297 -10.65 -3.12 -4.96
N THR A 298 -10.15 -3.57 -3.80
CA THR A 298 -9.03 -4.51 -3.74
C THR A 298 -9.37 -5.74 -2.92
N ALA A 299 -8.72 -6.85 -3.22
CA ALA A 299 -8.72 -8.04 -2.38
C ALA A 299 -7.34 -8.68 -2.37
N TYR A 300 -6.94 -9.20 -1.22
CA TYR A 300 -5.65 -9.80 -0.97
C TYR A 300 -5.81 -11.15 -0.29
N PHE A 301 -4.99 -12.10 -0.70
CA PHE A 301 -4.73 -13.35 -0.04
C PHE A 301 -3.25 -13.40 0.34
N VAL A 302 -2.94 -13.73 1.59
CA VAL A 302 -1.58 -13.85 2.10
C VAL A 302 -1.42 -15.21 2.77
N LEU A 303 -0.37 -15.93 2.41
CA LEU A 303 0.12 -17.09 3.14
C LEU A 303 1.49 -16.75 3.72
N SER A 304 1.62 -16.80 5.03
CA SER A 304 2.89 -16.61 5.74
C SER A 304 3.35 -17.93 6.35
N LYS A 305 4.66 -18.19 6.36
CA LYS A 305 5.24 -19.44 6.88
C LYS A 305 6.59 -19.21 7.53
N ALA A 306 6.79 -19.78 8.72
CA ALA A 306 8.11 -19.92 9.34
C ALA A 306 8.86 -21.15 8.79
N PHE A 307 10.14 -21.00 8.45
CA PHE A 307 10.97 -22.11 7.97
C PHE A 307 11.71 -22.86 9.08
N LYS A 308 11.74 -22.31 10.30
CA LYS A 308 12.34 -22.92 11.49
C LYS A 308 11.49 -22.73 12.73
#